data_AF-A0A928G495-F1
#
_entry.id   AF-A0A928G495-F1
#
_cell.length_a   1.000
_cell.length_b   1.000
_cell.length_c   1.000
_cell.angle_alpha   90.00
_cell.angle_beta   90.00
_cell.angle_gamma   90.00
#
_symmetry.space_group_name_H-M   'P 1'
#
loop_
_entity.id
_entity.type
_entity.pdbx_description
1 polymer ?
#
loop_
_entity_poly.entity_id
_entity_poly.type
_entity_poly.pdbx_seq_one_letter_code
_entity_poly.pdbx_strand_id
1 'polypeptide(L)'
;MADNYIGKKMEDYYASKSTSSQKKRSSLKQLLQKNRSYRGYDNSYEVRADQLRRIIEVNCTTPSAMNQQVLRFRPVLTAEADKVLPHIRLGGALPELHLPLAGSEPRAFIIVCSTVAEGRYVDIDLGIAAQSMLLQAVEIGLNGICIAAFDKKAVQEALLLEYEPLLILAIGKGAEKIELTDIAPAESHAYYRRDGVHYVPKLRLEDLILG
;
A
#
# COMPACT_ATOMS: atom_id res chain seq x y z
N MET A 1 -39.57 -4.39 47.16
CA MET A 1 -38.43 -3.56 46.71
C MET A 1 -38.32 -3.77 45.21
N ALA A 2 -38.54 -2.72 44.41
CA ALA A 2 -38.51 -2.84 42.95
C ALA A 2 -37.06 -3.00 42.49
N ASP A 3 -36.79 -4.11 41.82
CA ASP A 3 -35.45 -4.52 41.39
C ASP A 3 -34.92 -3.53 40.35
N ASN A 4 -33.76 -2.91 40.61
CA ASN A 4 -33.16 -1.87 39.76
C ASN A 4 -32.50 -2.48 38.50
N TYR A 5 -33.26 -3.27 37.76
CA TYR A 5 -32.82 -3.99 36.57
C TYR A 5 -32.40 -3.04 35.44
N ILE A 6 -33.10 -1.91 35.30
CA ILE A 6 -32.82 -0.90 34.27
C ILE A 6 -31.54 -0.13 34.61
N GLY A 7 -31.33 0.24 35.88
CA GLY A 7 -30.10 0.90 36.32
C GLY A 7 -28.88 0.01 36.10
N LYS A 8 -28.99 -1.28 36.40
CA LYS A 8 -27.91 -2.25 36.21
C LYS A 8 -27.56 -2.45 34.73
N LYS A 9 -28.56 -2.55 33.85
CA LYS A 9 -28.32 -2.61 32.39
C LYS A 9 -27.73 -1.32 31.82
N MET A 10 -28.12 -0.16 32.36
CA MET A 10 -27.54 1.13 31.97
C MET A 10 -26.07 1.21 32.41
N GLU A 11 -25.74 0.79 33.63
CA GLU A 11 -24.36 0.70 34.12
C GLU A 11 -23.52 -0.27 33.28
N ASP A 12 -24.05 -1.45 32.95
CA ASP A 12 -23.38 -2.41 32.06
C ASP A 12 -23.19 -1.84 30.65
N TYR A 13 -24.17 -1.09 30.13
CA TYR A 13 -24.06 -0.40 28.84
C TYR A 13 -22.99 0.70 28.87
N TYR A 14 -22.94 1.52 29.91
CA TYR A 14 -21.91 2.56 30.07
C TYR A 14 -20.52 1.98 30.35
N ALA A 15 -20.43 0.86 31.08
CA ALA A 15 -19.20 0.11 31.30
C ALA A 15 -18.70 -0.53 29.99
N SER A 16 -19.60 -1.09 29.17
CA SER A 16 -19.26 -1.64 27.85
C SER A 16 -18.75 -0.58 26.87
N LYS A 17 -19.30 0.65 26.95
CA LYS A 17 -18.85 1.82 26.18
C LYS A 17 -17.52 2.39 26.67
N SER A 18 -17.22 2.30 27.97
CA SER A 18 -15.92 2.75 28.51
C SER A 18 -14.79 1.77 28.15
N THR A 19 -15.11 0.49 27.94
CA THR A 19 -14.27 -0.48 27.23
C THR A 19 -14.35 -0.34 25.71
N SER A 20 -14.53 0.88 25.17
CA SER A 20 -14.24 1.13 23.76
C SER A 20 -12.83 0.63 23.51
N SER A 21 -12.68 -0.36 22.62
CA SER A 21 -11.38 -0.93 22.32
C SER A 21 -10.46 0.20 21.87
N GLN A 22 -9.55 0.66 22.73
CA GLN A 22 -8.43 1.46 22.27
C GLN A 22 -7.70 0.56 21.26
N LYS A 23 -7.96 0.77 19.97
CA LYS A 23 -7.21 0.10 18.91
C LYS A 23 -5.76 0.41 19.19
N LYS A 24 -5.03 -0.62 19.66
CA LYS A 24 -3.62 -0.52 20.00
C LYS A 24 -2.91 0.03 18.76
N ARG A 25 -2.36 1.25 18.86
CA ARG A 25 -1.62 1.87 17.76
C ARG A 25 -0.49 0.92 17.36
N SER A 26 -0.37 0.63 16.07
CA SER A 26 0.70 -0.23 15.57
C SER A 26 2.03 0.50 15.72
N SER A 27 3.06 -0.18 16.21
CA SER A 27 4.41 0.40 16.20
C SER A 27 4.94 0.52 14.77
N LEU A 28 5.89 1.43 14.55
CA LEU A 28 6.56 1.55 13.26
C LEU A 28 7.14 0.20 12.79
N LYS A 29 7.73 -0.57 13.71
CA LYS A 29 8.24 -1.93 13.43
C LYS A 29 7.13 -2.84 12.91
N GLN A 30 5.94 -2.81 13.51
CA GLN A 30 4.80 -3.62 13.06
C GLN A 30 4.28 -3.18 11.69
N LEU A 31 4.20 -1.87 11.44
CA LEU A 31 3.81 -1.35 10.12
C LEU A 31 4.81 -1.75 9.05
N LEU A 32 6.11 -1.60 9.31
CA LEU A 32 7.19 -2.01 8.39
C LEU A 32 7.22 -3.52 8.17
N GLN A 33 6.91 -4.35 9.16
CA GLN A 33 6.83 -5.80 8.99
C GLN A 33 5.62 -6.21 8.12
N LYS A 34 4.47 -5.54 8.30
CA LYS A 34 3.24 -5.81 7.55
C LYS A 34 3.23 -5.19 6.15
N ASN A 35 3.98 -4.11 5.92
CA ASN A 35 4.10 -3.44 4.63
C ASN A 35 4.93 -4.28 3.65
N ARG A 36 4.26 -5.27 3.06
CA ARG A 36 4.76 -6.13 1.99
C ARG A 36 4.08 -5.75 0.69
N SER A 37 4.72 -6.10 -0.43
CA SER A 37 4.20 -5.86 -1.77
C SER A 37 3.16 -6.93 -2.14
N TYR A 38 1.89 -6.59 -1.98
CA TYR A 38 0.77 -7.47 -2.37
C TYR A 38 0.50 -7.33 -3.87
N ARG A 39 0.24 -8.46 -4.53
CA ARG A 39 -0.06 -8.61 -5.94
C ARG A 39 -1.40 -9.31 -6.17
N GLY A 40 -2.02 -9.84 -5.11
CA GLY A 40 -3.38 -10.38 -5.09
C GLY A 40 -4.21 -9.75 -3.98
N TYR A 41 -5.46 -9.43 -4.31
CA TYR A 41 -6.40 -8.73 -3.44
C TYR A 41 -7.73 -9.47 -3.32
N ASP A 42 -8.45 -9.21 -2.23
CA ASP A 42 -9.81 -9.69 -2.02
C ASP A 42 -10.80 -8.79 -2.79
N ASN A 43 -11.32 -9.31 -3.90
CA ASN A 43 -12.26 -8.61 -4.78
C ASN A 43 -13.63 -8.35 -4.15
N SER A 44 -13.97 -8.97 -3.00
CA SER A 44 -15.20 -8.67 -2.27
C SER A 44 -15.10 -7.37 -1.46
N TYR A 45 -13.88 -6.88 -1.21
CA TYR A 45 -13.64 -5.66 -0.47
C TYR A 45 -13.53 -4.45 -1.41
N GLU A 46 -14.44 -3.48 -1.25
CA GLU A 46 -14.38 -2.22 -1.99
C GLU A 46 -13.57 -1.15 -1.25
N VAL A 47 -12.47 -0.70 -1.86
CA VAL A 47 -11.70 0.45 -1.36
C VAL A 47 -12.47 1.74 -1.63
N ARG A 48 -12.68 2.53 -0.57
CA ARG A 48 -13.45 3.77 -0.67
C ARG A 48 -12.59 4.99 -0.96
N ALA A 49 -13.23 6.03 -1.50
CA ALA A 49 -12.61 7.32 -1.79
C ALA A 49 -11.93 7.95 -0.56
N ASP A 50 -12.56 7.89 0.61
CA ASP A 50 -12.01 8.44 1.86
C ASP A 50 -10.73 7.70 2.30
N GLN A 51 -10.62 6.40 2.00
CA GLN A 51 -9.43 5.61 2.31
C GLN A 51 -8.25 6.02 1.43
N LEU A 52 -8.46 6.17 0.12
CA LEU A 52 -7.42 6.67 -0.79
C LEU A 52 -7.01 8.09 -0.42
N ARG A 53 -7.97 8.97 -0.09
CA ARG A 53 -7.67 10.33 0.36
C ARG A 53 -6.81 10.34 1.63
N ARG A 54 -7.16 9.51 2.62
CA ARG A 54 -6.36 9.38 3.85
C ARG A 54 -4.96 8.84 3.58
N ILE A 55 -4.81 7.91 2.63
CA ILE A 55 -3.48 7.44 2.21
C ILE A 55 -2.68 8.59 1.60
N ILE A 56 -3.26 9.36 0.69
CA ILE A 56 -2.61 10.50 0.03
C ILE A 56 -2.26 11.62 1.02
N GLU A 57 -3.08 11.84 2.04
CA GLU A 57 -2.93 12.92 3.03
C GLU A 57 -1.58 12.91 3.78
N VAL A 58 -0.90 11.76 3.87
CA VAL A 58 0.45 11.70 4.47
C VAL A 58 1.43 12.68 3.81
N ASN A 59 1.24 12.94 2.51
CA ASN A 59 2.09 13.82 1.73
C ASN A 59 2.01 15.29 2.16
N CYS A 60 1.03 15.66 2.99
CA CYS A 60 0.97 16.97 3.63
C CYS A 60 1.97 17.13 4.79
N THR A 61 2.62 16.04 5.21
CA THR A 61 3.55 16.02 6.36
C THR A 61 4.92 15.45 6.03
N THR A 62 5.05 14.72 4.91
CA THR A 62 6.34 14.20 4.46
C THR A 62 7.26 15.32 3.96
N PRO A 63 8.58 15.20 4.15
CA PRO A 63 9.53 16.15 3.57
C PRO A 63 9.52 16.10 2.03
N SER A 64 9.91 17.22 1.42
CA SER A 64 10.13 17.36 -0.01
C SER A 64 11.42 18.14 -0.24
N ALA A 65 12.18 17.78 -1.28
CA ALA A 65 13.42 18.46 -1.64
C ALA A 65 13.19 19.96 -1.86
N MET A 66 13.93 20.80 -1.11
CA MET A 66 13.73 22.26 -1.07
C MET A 66 12.27 22.68 -0.82
N ASN A 67 11.48 21.80 -0.21
CA ASN A 67 10.04 21.94 0.02
C ASN A 67 9.20 22.23 -1.25
N GLN A 68 9.63 21.74 -2.43
CA GLN A 68 8.99 22.07 -3.70
C GLN A 68 7.58 21.46 -3.86
N GLN A 69 7.29 20.32 -3.23
CA GLN A 69 5.97 19.68 -3.22
C GLN A 69 5.41 19.44 -4.64
N VAL A 70 6.26 18.91 -5.53
CA VAL A 70 5.96 18.75 -6.96
C VAL A 70 5.08 17.55 -7.30
N LEU A 71 4.85 16.64 -6.36
CA LEU A 71 4.05 15.44 -6.62
C LEU A 71 2.55 15.74 -6.62
N ARG A 72 1.81 15.07 -7.50
CA ARG A 72 0.34 15.07 -7.58
C ARG A 72 -0.17 13.64 -7.56
N PHE A 73 -1.36 13.46 -7.00
CA PHE A 73 -1.90 12.12 -6.73
C PHE A 73 -3.31 12.01 -7.31
N ARG A 74 -3.50 11.09 -8.26
CA ARG A 74 -4.83 10.76 -8.81
C ARG A 74 -5.33 9.45 -8.18
N PRO A 75 -6.31 9.50 -7.25
CA PRO A 75 -6.95 8.29 -6.74
C PRO A 75 -7.83 7.68 -7.84
N VAL A 76 -7.73 6.38 -8.06
CA VAL A 76 -8.53 5.61 -9.03
C VAL A 76 -9.29 4.56 -8.24
N LEU A 77 -10.63 4.59 -8.33
CA LEU A 77 -11.52 3.64 -7.66
C LEU A 77 -11.94 2.52 -8.61
N THR A 78 -12.71 1.57 -8.09
CA THR A 78 -13.21 0.40 -8.82
C THR A 78 -13.84 0.74 -10.18
N ALA A 79 -14.58 1.84 -10.29
CA ALA A 79 -15.24 2.25 -11.54
C ALA A 79 -14.27 2.64 -12.67
N GLU A 80 -13.02 2.98 -12.34
CA GLU A 80 -11.99 3.41 -13.30
C GLU A 80 -10.80 2.45 -13.36
N ALA A 81 -10.78 1.40 -12.53
CA ALA A 81 -9.66 0.48 -12.40
C ALA A 81 -9.26 -0.20 -13.72
N ASP A 82 -10.23 -0.49 -14.58
CA ASP A 82 -10.01 -1.12 -15.89
C ASP A 82 -9.27 -0.22 -16.89
N LYS A 83 -9.17 1.09 -16.60
CA LYS A 83 -8.32 2.03 -17.35
C LYS A 83 -6.84 1.90 -17.00
N VAL A 84 -6.49 1.18 -15.93
CA VAL A 84 -5.13 1.07 -15.40
C VAL A 84 -4.63 -0.37 -15.45
N LEU A 85 -5.46 -1.32 -15.03
CA LEU A 85 -5.10 -2.73 -14.88
C LEU A 85 -4.45 -3.36 -16.13
N PRO A 86 -4.93 -3.11 -17.37
CA PRO A 86 -4.29 -3.69 -18.57
C PRO A 86 -2.88 -3.18 -18.84
N HIS A 87 -2.49 -2.07 -18.23
CA HIS A 87 -1.24 -1.36 -18.52
C HIS A 87 -0.15 -1.60 -17.48
N ILE A 88 -0.43 -2.36 -16.41
CA ILE A 88 0.56 -2.69 -15.37
C ILE A 88 1.18 -4.07 -15.58
N ARG A 89 2.39 -4.27 -15.06
CA ARG A 89 3.04 -5.58 -14.97
C ARG A 89 3.45 -5.89 -13.55
N LEU A 90 3.13 -7.10 -13.09
CA LEU A 90 3.45 -7.57 -11.74
C LEU A 90 4.26 -8.87 -11.81
N GLY A 91 5.13 -9.07 -10.82
CA GLY A 91 5.79 -10.36 -10.61
C GLY A 91 6.87 -10.69 -11.62
N GLY A 92 7.74 -9.75 -11.99
CA GLY A 92 8.82 -9.99 -12.97
C GLY A 92 9.78 -11.15 -12.66
N ALA A 93 9.90 -11.58 -11.38
CA ALA A 93 10.66 -12.78 -11.01
C ALA A 93 9.83 -14.07 -10.93
N LEU A 94 8.53 -13.99 -11.25
CA LEU A 94 7.56 -15.09 -11.31
C LEU A 94 6.79 -15.05 -12.64
N PRO A 95 7.47 -15.00 -13.80
CA PRO A 95 6.84 -14.83 -15.10
C PRO A 95 5.80 -15.92 -15.42
N GLU A 96 6.00 -17.13 -14.90
CA GLU A 96 5.11 -18.28 -15.09
C GLU A 96 3.73 -18.12 -14.43
N LEU A 97 3.63 -17.28 -13.39
CA LEU A 97 2.40 -17.14 -12.61
C LEU A 97 1.42 -16.10 -13.18
N HIS A 98 1.85 -15.29 -14.16
CA HIS A 98 1.03 -14.28 -14.83
C HIS A 98 0.24 -13.41 -13.84
N LEU A 99 0.95 -12.76 -12.90
CA LEU A 99 0.32 -11.96 -11.84
C LEU A 99 -0.29 -10.65 -12.40
N PRO A 100 -1.40 -10.15 -11.82
CA PRO A 100 -2.16 -10.72 -10.70
C PRO A 100 -2.94 -11.99 -11.07
N LEU A 101 -3.19 -12.89 -10.11
CA LEU A 101 -4.00 -14.08 -10.38
C LEU A 101 -5.45 -13.67 -10.69
N ALA A 102 -6.09 -14.40 -11.60
CA ALA A 102 -7.48 -14.16 -11.98
C ALA A 102 -8.41 -14.13 -10.75
N GLY A 103 -9.24 -13.09 -10.63
CA GLY A 103 -10.12 -12.88 -9.48
C GLY A 103 -9.45 -12.30 -8.24
N SER A 104 -8.20 -11.84 -8.35
CA SER A 104 -7.47 -11.15 -7.28
C SER A 104 -6.84 -9.82 -7.72
N GLU A 105 -7.31 -9.28 -8.84
CA GLU A 105 -6.77 -8.09 -9.46
C GLU A 105 -6.97 -6.85 -8.57
N PRO A 106 -6.01 -5.92 -8.52
CA PRO A 106 -6.23 -4.65 -7.85
C PRO A 106 -7.37 -3.86 -8.50
N ARG A 107 -8.30 -3.38 -7.68
CA ARG A 107 -9.44 -2.53 -8.09
C ARG A 107 -9.32 -1.07 -7.66
N ALA A 108 -8.27 -0.71 -6.95
CA ALA A 108 -8.01 0.68 -6.58
C ALA A 108 -6.53 1.01 -6.74
N PHE A 109 -6.26 2.23 -7.21
CA PHE A 109 -4.92 2.71 -7.47
C PHE A 109 -4.75 4.15 -6.98
N ILE A 110 -3.49 4.53 -6.76
CA ILE A 110 -3.08 5.94 -6.66
C ILE A 110 -2.00 6.13 -7.73
N ILE A 111 -2.29 6.97 -8.72
CA ILE A 111 -1.29 7.37 -9.71
C ILE A 111 -0.53 8.56 -9.15
N VAL A 112 0.79 8.43 -9.08
CA VAL A 112 1.68 9.51 -8.65
C VAL A 112 2.25 10.17 -9.90
N CYS A 113 2.00 11.46 -10.04
CA CYS A 113 2.51 12.30 -11.12
C CYS A 113 3.45 13.36 -10.57
N SER A 114 4.20 14.02 -11.46
CA SER A 114 5.03 15.18 -11.12
C SER A 114 4.66 16.40 -11.97
N THR A 115 4.60 17.58 -11.35
CA THR A 115 4.40 18.86 -12.04
C THR A 115 5.65 19.38 -12.75
N VAL A 116 6.79 18.71 -12.55
CA VAL A 116 8.08 19.02 -13.17
C VAL A 116 8.67 17.75 -13.79
N ALA A 117 9.66 17.90 -14.66
CA ALA A 117 10.37 16.76 -15.24
C ALA A 117 10.99 15.84 -14.16
N GLU A 118 10.99 14.53 -14.43
CA GLU A 118 11.60 13.51 -13.58
C GLU A 118 13.10 13.80 -13.39
N GLY A 119 13.60 13.54 -12.18
CA GLY A 119 14.99 13.76 -11.83
C GLY A 119 15.27 13.43 -10.38
N ARG A 120 16.54 13.49 -9.98
CA ARG A 120 17.03 12.99 -8.69
C ARG A 120 16.18 13.39 -7.48
N TYR A 121 15.77 14.66 -7.38
CA TYR A 121 14.97 15.12 -6.25
C TYR A 121 13.53 14.63 -6.29
N VAL A 122 12.95 14.52 -7.49
CA VAL A 122 11.62 13.94 -7.70
C VAL A 122 11.63 12.47 -7.29
N ASP A 123 12.68 11.71 -7.63
CA ASP A 123 12.79 10.29 -7.30
C ASP A 123 12.90 10.06 -5.78
N ILE A 124 13.64 10.94 -5.09
CA ILE A 124 13.75 10.91 -3.62
C ILE A 124 12.39 11.19 -2.99
N ASP A 125 11.72 12.27 -3.40
CA ASP A 125 10.39 12.63 -2.91
C ASP A 125 9.36 11.53 -3.21
N LEU A 126 9.45 10.91 -4.40
CA LEU A 126 8.60 9.81 -4.83
C LEU A 126 8.75 8.58 -3.93
N GLY A 127 9.98 8.22 -3.56
CA GLY A 127 10.26 7.13 -2.62
C GLY A 127 9.70 7.39 -1.22
N ILE A 128 9.87 8.62 -0.71
CA ILE A 128 9.36 9.07 0.59
C ILE A 128 7.83 9.01 0.60
N ALA A 129 7.19 9.57 -0.43
CA ALA A 129 5.74 9.58 -0.61
C ALA A 129 5.18 8.15 -0.68
N ALA A 130 5.74 7.31 -1.55
CA ALA A 130 5.26 5.95 -1.77
C ALA A 130 5.36 5.10 -0.49
N GLN A 131 6.49 5.15 0.22
CA GLN A 131 6.66 4.42 1.47
C GLN A 131 5.68 4.89 2.55
N SER A 132 5.50 6.21 2.69
CA SER A 132 4.59 6.79 3.68
C SER A 132 3.13 6.41 3.40
N MET A 133 2.72 6.48 2.13
CA MET A 133 1.39 6.07 1.68
C MET A 133 1.12 4.58 1.96
N LEU A 134 2.07 3.70 1.66
CA LEU A 134 1.91 2.27 1.93
C LEU A 134 1.87 1.95 3.43
N LEU A 135 2.63 2.66 4.26
CA LEU A 135 2.52 2.52 5.72
C LEU A 135 1.14 2.98 6.24
N GLN A 136 0.60 4.08 5.70
CA GLN A 136 -0.74 4.54 6.02
C GLN A 136 -1.82 3.55 5.57
N ALA A 137 -1.66 2.92 4.40
CA ALA A 137 -2.54 1.85 3.93
C ALA A 137 -2.57 0.68 4.92
N VAL A 138 -1.39 0.22 5.37
CA VAL A 138 -1.27 -0.84 6.39
C VAL A 138 -1.91 -0.44 7.71
N GLU A 139 -1.72 0.81 8.15
CA GLU A 139 -2.32 1.30 9.39
C GLU A 139 -3.85 1.23 9.36
N ILE A 140 -4.48 1.52 8.22
CA ILE A 140 -5.94 1.44 8.06
C ILE A 140 -6.45 0.05 7.63
N GLY A 141 -5.57 -0.96 7.64
CA GLY A 141 -5.93 -2.36 7.38
C GLY A 141 -6.01 -2.75 5.91
N LEU A 142 -5.44 -1.93 5.03
CA LEU A 142 -5.23 -2.18 3.61
C LEU A 142 -3.76 -2.56 3.33
N ASN A 143 -3.48 -2.86 2.08
CA ASN A 143 -2.19 -3.32 1.59
C ASN A 143 -1.93 -2.71 0.21
N GLY A 144 -0.68 -2.79 -0.27
CA GLY A 144 -0.39 -2.33 -1.61
C GLY A 144 0.97 -2.73 -2.15
N ILE A 145 1.27 -2.21 -3.34
CA ILE A 145 2.55 -2.37 -4.04
C ILE A 145 2.82 -1.12 -4.89
N CYS A 146 4.09 -0.73 -4.96
CA CYS A 146 4.58 0.23 -5.94
C CYS A 146 4.84 -0.46 -7.30
N ILE A 147 4.29 0.09 -8.37
CA ILE A 147 4.39 -0.42 -9.73
C ILE A 147 5.03 0.66 -10.60
N ALA A 148 6.30 0.46 -10.92
CA ALA A 148 7.03 1.26 -11.91
C ALA A 148 6.98 0.62 -13.31
N ALA A 149 6.66 -0.67 -13.41
CA ALA A 149 6.51 -1.38 -14.67
C ALA A 149 5.08 -1.20 -15.22
N PHE A 150 4.83 -0.09 -15.90
CA PHE A 150 3.56 0.19 -16.57
C PHE A 150 3.75 1.01 -17.86
N ASP A 151 2.75 1.00 -18.73
CA ASP A 151 2.72 1.87 -19.91
C ASP A 151 2.31 3.30 -19.49
N LYS A 152 3.31 4.17 -19.31
CA LYS A 152 3.10 5.57 -18.89
C LYS A 152 2.14 6.31 -19.81
N LYS A 153 2.31 6.18 -21.12
CA LYS A 153 1.53 6.92 -22.12
C LYS A 153 0.08 6.46 -22.11
N ALA A 154 -0.15 5.14 -22.13
CA ALA A 154 -1.50 4.59 -22.13
C ALA A 154 -2.28 4.96 -20.85
N VAL A 155 -1.64 4.91 -19.68
CA VAL A 155 -2.27 5.32 -18.41
C VAL A 155 -2.56 6.82 -18.40
N GLN A 156 -1.63 7.65 -18.89
CA GLN A 156 -1.81 9.09 -18.97
C GLN A 156 -3.01 9.46 -19.84
N GLU A 157 -3.13 8.84 -21.02
CA GLU A 157 -4.24 9.03 -21.95
C GLU A 157 -5.57 8.52 -21.38
N ALA A 158 -5.59 7.29 -20.84
CA ALA A 158 -6.80 6.65 -20.35
C ALA A 158 -7.44 7.40 -19.16
N LEU A 159 -6.61 8.04 -18.32
CA LEU A 159 -7.06 8.81 -17.15
C LEU A 159 -7.11 10.32 -17.39
N LEU A 160 -6.77 10.79 -18.60
CA LEU A 160 -6.72 12.21 -18.96
C LEU A 160 -5.85 13.03 -17.98
N LEU A 161 -4.67 12.51 -17.64
CA LEU A 161 -3.79 13.15 -16.66
C LEU A 161 -3.08 14.35 -17.28
N GLU A 162 -3.13 15.48 -16.58
CA GLU A 162 -2.39 16.70 -16.94
C GLU A 162 -0.87 16.50 -16.84
N TYR A 163 -0.42 15.69 -15.88
CA TYR A 163 0.98 15.48 -15.54
C TYR A 163 1.43 14.05 -15.85
N GLU A 164 2.71 13.88 -16.17
CA GLU A 164 3.30 12.57 -16.45
C GLU A 164 3.18 11.65 -15.23
N PRO A 165 2.62 10.43 -15.38
CA PRO A 165 2.62 9.44 -14.32
C PRO A 165 4.01 8.82 -14.13
N LEU A 166 4.49 8.81 -12.90
CA LEU A 166 5.81 8.28 -12.52
C LEU A 166 5.72 6.91 -11.83
N LEU A 167 4.69 6.71 -11.01
CA LEU A 167 4.51 5.50 -10.22
C LEU A 167 3.03 5.22 -10.01
N ILE A 168 2.66 3.95 -9.94
CA ILE A 168 1.32 3.51 -9.55
C ILE A 168 1.40 2.76 -8.22
N LEU A 169 0.57 3.12 -7.25
CA LEU A 169 0.33 2.28 -6.07
C LEU A 169 -0.97 1.52 -6.28
N ALA A 170 -0.92 0.19 -6.36
CA ALA A 170 -2.13 -0.63 -6.26
C ALA A 170 -2.49 -0.81 -4.78
N ILE A 171 -3.75 -0.56 -4.43
CA ILE A 171 -4.25 -0.56 -3.04
C ILE A 171 -5.46 -1.47 -2.92
N GLY A 172 -5.53 -2.24 -1.83
CA GLY A 172 -6.68 -3.10 -1.56
C GLY A 172 -6.52 -3.92 -0.29
N LYS A 173 -7.46 -4.83 -0.04
CA LYS A 173 -7.32 -5.83 1.01
C LYS A 173 -6.47 -6.98 0.48
N GLY A 174 -5.26 -7.17 1.01
CA GLY A 174 -4.36 -8.21 0.53
C GLY A 174 -4.92 -9.61 0.78
N ALA A 175 -4.82 -10.48 -0.22
CA ALA A 175 -5.31 -11.87 -0.17
C ALA A 175 -4.15 -12.89 -0.25
N GLU A 176 -2.95 -12.49 0.17
CA GLU A 176 -1.74 -13.31 0.11
C GLU A 176 -1.11 -13.50 1.48
N LYS A 177 -0.43 -14.64 1.66
CA LYS A 177 0.51 -14.83 2.76
C LYS A 177 1.92 -14.49 2.29
N ILE A 178 2.56 -13.53 2.95
CA ILE A 178 3.90 -13.06 2.59
C ILE A 178 4.82 -13.20 3.80
N GLU A 179 5.98 -13.83 3.61
CA GLU A 179 6.99 -14.03 4.65
C GLU A 179 8.33 -13.44 4.20
N LEU A 180 9.07 -12.86 5.15
CA LEU A 180 10.45 -12.47 4.92
C LEU A 180 11.37 -13.64 5.27
N THR A 181 12.44 -13.79 4.51
CA THR A 181 13.53 -14.72 4.82
C THR A 181 14.84 -13.97 4.81
N ASP A 182 15.71 -14.28 5.76
CA ASP A 182 17.04 -13.69 5.80
C ASP A 182 17.95 -14.33 4.76
N ILE A 183 18.81 -13.52 4.16
CA ILE A 183 19.84 -13.93 3.22
C ILE A 183 21.14 -13.15 3.46
N ALA A 184 22.27 -13.73 3.06
CA ALA A 184 23.56 -13.08 2.94
C ALA A 184 23.68 -12.34 1.58
N PRO A 185 24.65 -11.40 1.43
CA PRO A 185 24.80 -10.59 0.22
C PRO A 185 25.00 -11.36 -1.09
N ALA A 186 25.64 -12.53 -1.03
CA ALA A 186 25.94 -13.34 -2.21
C ALA A 186 24.76 -14.23 -2.66
N GLU A 187 23.69 -14.32 -1.86
CA GLU A 187 22.53 -15.16 -2.16
C GLU A 187 21.53 -14.43 -3.09
N SER A 188 20.62 -15.22 -3.68
CA SER A 188 19.61 -14.67 -4.59
C SER A 188 18.61 -13.78 -3.84
N HIS A 189 18.42 -12.57 -4.35
CA HIS A 189 17.42 -11.62 -3.86
C HIS A 189 16.04 -11.82 -4.51
N ALA A 190 15.93 -12.73 -5.48
CA ALA A 190 14.67 -12.98 -6.18
C ALA A 190 13.63 -13.53 -5.19
N TYR A 191 12.47 -12.87 -5.14
CA TYR A 191 11.33 -13.41 -4.42
C TYR A 191 10.80 -14.67 -5.13
N TYR A 192 10.23 -15.58 -4.36
CA TYR A 192 9.70 -16.84 -4.87
C TYR A 192 8.36 -17.21 -4.18
N ARG A 193 7.65 -18.20 -4.72
CA ARG A 193 6.47 -18.78 -4.05
C ARG A 193 6.68 -20.26 -3.78
N ARG A 194 6.26 -20.70 -2.59
CA ARG A 194 6.25 -22.11 -2.18
C ARG A 194 5.06 -22.35 -1.27
N ASP A 195 4.30 -23.42 -1.51
CA ASP A 195 3.14 -23.83 -0.71
C ASP A 195 2.13 -22.69 -0.45
N GLY A 196 1.87 -21.88 -1.48
CA GLY A 196 0.94 -20.74 -1.39
C GLY A 196 1.47 -19.51 -0.63
N VAL A 197 2.72 -19.53 -0.18
CA VAL A 197 3.37 -18.40 0.51
C VAL A 197 4.33 -17.69 -0.43
N HIS A 198 4.30 -16.36 -0.43
CA HIS A 198 5.27 -15.51 -1.13
C HIS A 198 6.43 -15.16 -0.20
N TYR A 199 7.63 -15.59 -0.56
CA TYR A 199 8.84 -15.35 0.23
C TYR A 199 9.64 -14.20 -0.36
N VAL A 200 10.05 -13.27 0.50
CA VAL A 200 10.85 -12.10 0.12
C VAL A 200 12.17 -12.13 0.87
N PRO A 201 13.28 -12.48 0.19
CA PRO A 201 14.62 -12.40 0.76
C PRO A 201 14.99 -10.98 1.23
N LYS A 202 15.62 -10.88 2.39
CA LYS A 202 16.13 -9.64 2.99
C LYS A 202 17.52 -9.84 3.58
N LEU A 203 18.39 -8.87 3.35
CA LEU A 203 19.69 -8.82 4.02
C LEU A 203 19.52 -8.65 5.53
N ARG A 204 20.43 -9.26 6.28
CA ARG A 204 20.51 -9.10 7.74
C ARG A 204 21.10 -7.73 8.09
N LEU A 205 20.90 -7.29 9.33
CA LEU A 205 21.32 -5.95 9.76
C LEU A 205 22.84 -5.76 9.64
N GLU A 206 23.61 -6.77 10.04
CA GLU A 206 25.07 -6.77 9.96
C GLU A 206 25.59 -6.60 8.53
N ASP A 207 24.82 -7.06 7.54
CA ASP A 207 25.17 -6.95 6.12
C ASP A 207 24.76 -5.58 5.53
N LEU A 208 23.94 -4.80 6.24
CA LEU A 208 23.48 -3.46 5.83
C LEU A 208 24.35 -2.32 6.40
N ILE A 209 25.09 -2.58 7.47
CA ILE A 209 25.92 -1.58 8.14
C ILE A 209 27.35 -1.66 7.61
N LEU A 210 27.84 -0.56 7.05
CA LEU A 210 29.24 -0.42 6.69
C LEU A 210 30.06 -0.04 7.95
N GLY A 211 31.24 -0.64 8.06
CA GLY A 211 32.27 -0.28 9.05
C GLY A 211 33.27 0.73 8.49
#